data_AF-A0A954ZW51-F1
#
_entry.id   AF-A0A954ZW51-F1
#
_cell.length_a   1.000
_cell.length_b   1.000
_cell.length_c   1.000
_cell.angle_alpha   90.00
_cell.angle_beta   90.00
_cell.angle_gamma   90.00
#
_symmetry.space_group_name_H-M   'P 1'
#
loop_
_entity.id
_entity.type
_entity.pdbx_description
1 polymer ?
#
loop_
_entity_poly.entity_id
_entity_poly.type
_entity_poly.pdbx_seq_one_letter_code
_entity_poly.pdbx_strand_id
1 'polypeptide(L)' 'TPMMSYFGLILAVATRYKKDLGIGTMIATMLPYCIAMIICWTALFYLWVFALGLPVGPGSPTTYTLPT' A
#
# COMPACT_ATOMS: atom_id res chain seq x y z
N THR A 1 -0.65 -10.75 0.46
CA THR A 1 -0.34 -11.90 1.34
C THR A 1 -1.48 -12.91 1.24
N PRO A 2 -1.21 -14.21 0.98
CA PRO A 2 -2.26 -15.23 0.86
C PRO A 2 -2.92 -15.57 2.20
N MET A 3 -2.35 -15.10 3.32
CA MET A 3 -2.85 -15.25 4.69
C MET A 3 -3.83 -14.12 5.09
N MET A 4 -4.33 -13.33 4.15
CA MET A 4 -5.44 -12.42 4.42
C MET A 4 -6.73 -13.24 4.40
N SER A 5 -7.56 -13.18 5.45
CA SER A 5 -8.81 -13.96 5.55
C SER A 5 -9.75 -13.82 4.35
N TYR A 6 -9.67 -12.72 3.59
CA TYR A 6 -10.48 -12.45 2.40
C TYR A 6 -9.95 -13.06 1.10
N PHE A 7 -8.71 -13.56 1.08
CA PHE A 7 -8.06 -14.05 -0.14
C PHE A 7 -8.85 -15.18 -0.82
N GLY A 8 -9.40 -16.12 -0.03
CA GLY A 8 -10.20 -17.23 -0.54
C GLY A 8 -11.49 -16.78 -1.24
N LEU A 9 -12.17 -15.76 -0.70
CA LEU A 9 -13.37 -15.19 -1.32
C LEU A 9 -13.03 -14.48 -2.63
N ILE A 10 -11.96 -13.68 -2.64
CA ILE A 10 -11.51 -12.96 -3.84
C ILE A 10 -11.11 -13.94 -4.93
N LEU A 11 -10.39 -15.02 -4.59
CA LEU A 11 -10.03 -16.07 -5.54
C LEU A 11 -11.27 -16.78 -6.08
N ALA A 12 -12.22 -17.17 -5.23
CA ALA A 12 -13.45 -17.85 -5.65
C ALA A 12 -14.33 -16.99 -6.58
N VAL A 13 -14.35 -15.68 -6.39
CA VAL A 13 -15.02 -14.75 -7.29
C VAL A 13 -14.24 -14.58 -8.59
N ALA A 14 -12.92 -14.43 -8.52
CA ALA A 14 -12.07 -14.23 -9.70
C ALA A 14 -12.04 -15.47 -10.62
N THR A 15 -12.09 -16.68 -10.06
CA THR A 15 -12.14 -17.93 -10.82
C THR A 15 -13.46 -18.12 -11.57
N ARG A 16 -14.54 -17.42 -11.19
CA ARG A 16 -15.79 -17.39 -11.98
C ARG A 16 -15.60 -16.69 -13.34
N TYR A 17 -14.70 -15.71 -13.41
CA TYR A 17 -14.43 -14.94 -14.63
C TYR A 17 -13.24 -15.50 -15.41
N LYS A 18 -12.24 -16.08 -14.72
CA LYS A 18 -11.11 -16.80 -15.33
C LYS A 18 -10.83 -18.11 -14.61
N LYS A 19 -11.27 -19.23 -15.21
CA LYS A 19 -11.14 -20.57 -14.64
C LYS A 19 -9.69 -21.01 -14.42
N ASP A 20 -8.75 -20.52 -15.23
CA ASP A 20 -7.32 -20.84 -15.12
C ASP A 20 -6.55 -19.91 -14.16
N LEU A 21 -7.25 -19.05 -13.40
CA LEU A 21 -6.62 -18.12 -12.49
C LEU A 21 -6.14 -18.85 -11.22
N GLY A 22 -4.86 -19.20 -11.19
CA GLY A 22 -4.20 -19.74 -10.01
C GLY A 22 -3.82 -18.67 -8.97
N ILE A 23 -3.43 -19.12 -7.79
CA ILE A 23 -2.92 -18.27 -6.69
C ILE A 23 -1.76 -17.39 -7.16
N GLY A 24 -0.81 -17.97 -7.89
CA GLY A 24 0.36 -17.25 -8.42
C GLY A 24 -0.01 -16.17 -9.44
N THR A 25 -0.96 -16.45 -10.34
CA THR A 25 -1.43 -15.49 -11.35
C THR A 25 -2.13 -14.31 -10.68
N MET A 26 -2.96 -14.56 -9.66
CA MET A 26 -3.62 -13.48 -8.92
C MET A 26 -2.61 -12.62 -8.15
N ILE A 27 -1.59 -13.22 -7.54
CA ILE A 27 -0.54 -12.46 -6.85
C ILE A 27 0.29 -11.64 -7.87
N ALA A 28 0.62 -12.22 -9.02
CA ALA A 28 1.39 -11.55 -10.06
C ALA A 28 0.63 -10.34 -10.66
N THR A 29 -0.69 -10.44 -10.85
CA THR A 29 -1.51 -9.31 -11.35
C THR A 29 -1.66 -8.20 -10.31
N MET A 30 -1.59 -8.53 -9.02
CA MET A 30 -1.64 -7.54 -7.93
C MET A 30 -0.28 -6.88 -7.65
N LEU A 31 0.83 -7.54 -7.99
CA LEU A 31 2.19 -7.04 -7.77
C LEU A 31 2.44 -5.62 -8.33
N PRO A 32 2.10 -5.28 -9.60
CA PRO A 32 2.32 -3.93 -10.11
C PRO A 32 1.49 -2.88 -9.35
N TYR A 33 0.28 -3.22 -8.91
CA TYR A 33 -0.53 -2.34 -8.06
C TYR A 33 0.13 -2.07 -6.71
N CYS A 34 0.67 -3.11 -6.06
CA CYS A 34 1.40 -2.95 -4.80
C CYS A 34 2.60 -2.02 -4.97
N ILE A 35 3.41 -2.20 -6.02
CA ILE A 35 4.59 -1.36 -6.29
C ILE A 35 4.16 0.09 -6.54
N ALA A 36 3.19 0.31 -7.43
CA ALA A 36 2.68 1.66 -7.73
C ALA A 36 2.12 2.34 -6.48
N MET A 37 1.39 1.61 -5.64
CA MET A 37 0.83 2.14 -4.40
C MET A 37 1.91 2.52 -3.39
N ILE A 38 2.94 1.69 -3.21
CA ILE A 38 4.06 2.00 -2.32
C ILE A 38 4.77 3.27 -2.78
N ILE A 39 5.11 3.36 -4.07
CA ILE A 39 5.78 4.54 -4.63
C ILE A 39 4.92 5.79 -4.45
N CYS A 40 3.64 5.71 -4.82
CA CYS A 40 2.70 6.83 -4.70
C CYS A 40 2.55 7.28 -3.25
N TRP A 41 2.38 6.34 -2.32
CA TRP A 41 2.16 6.64 -0.91
C TRP A 41 3.41 7.23 -0.24
N THR A 42 4.58 6.68 -0.54
CA THR A 42 5.85 7.25 -0.06
C THR A 42 6.07 8.64 -0.64
N ALA A 43 5.84 8.84 -1.94
CA ALA A 43 5.96 10.16 -2.57
C ALA A 43 4.99 11.16 -1.95
N LEU A 44 3.73 10.79 -1.73
CA LEU A 44 2.73 11.60 -1.05
C LEU A 44 3.22 12.02 0.35
N PHE A 45 3.73 11.08 1.13
CA PHE A 45 4.25 11.35 2.47
C PHE A 45 5.40 12.36 2.43
N TYR A 46 6.37 12.18 1.52
CA TYR A 46 7.50 13.11 1.40
C TYR A 46 7.07 14.51 0.98
N LEU A 47 6.18 14.59 -0.02
CA LEU A 47 5.66 15.87 -0.50
C LEU A 47 4.84 16.58 0.59
N TRP A 48 4.03 15.84 1.33
CA TRP A 48 3.19 16.39 2.40
C TRP A 48 4.01 16.92 3.57
N VAL A 49 4.94 16.11 4.08
CA VAL A 49 5.64 16.40 5.33
C VAL A 49 6.83 17.32 5.10
N PHE A 50 7.64 17.07 4.06
CA PHE A 50 8.89 17.79 3.86
C PHE A 50 8.80 18.92 2.84
N ALA A 51 8.00 18.77 1.77
CA ALA A 51 7.85 19.85 0.78
C ALA A 51 6.82 20.90 1.21
N LEU A 52 5.68 20.45 1.75
CA LEU A 52 4.60 21.34 2.20
C LEU A 52 4.68 21.70 3.70
N GLY A 53 5.55 21.03 4.47
CA GLY A 53 5.73 21.29 5.90
C GLY A 53 4.50 20.99 6.75
N LEU A 54 3.55 20.21 6.22
CA LEU A 54 2.29 19.93 6.91
C LEU A 54 2.50 18.85 7.99
N PRO A 55 1.91 19.02 9.18
CA PRO A 55 2.04 18.04 10.23
C PRO A 55 1.34 16.74 9.82
N VAL A 56 1.96 15.62 10.14
CA VAL A 56 1.37 14.27 9.94
C VAL A 56 0.12 14.06 10.80
N GLY A 57 -0.02 14.86 11.86
CA GLY A 57 -1.18 14.89 12.74
C GLY A 57 -1.07 16.04 13.74
N PRO A 58 -2.19 16.45 14.36
CA PRO A 58 -2.18 17.49 15.37
C PRO A 58 -1.25 17.12 16.53
N GLY A 59 -0.30 18.00 16.86
CA GLY A 59 0.66 17.78 17.95
C GLY A 59 1.78 16.76 17.66
N SER A 60 2.01 16.39 16.39
CA SER A 60 3.09 15.46 16.00
C SER A 60 4.20 16.19 15.23
N PRO A 61 5.13 16.88 15.93
CA PRO A 61 6.29 17.50 15.28
C PRO A 61 7.23 16.42 14.74
N THR A 62 7.55 16.49 13.45
CA THR A 62 8.40 15.51 12.75
C THR A 62 9.90 15.79 12.88
N THR A 63 10.28 16.90 13.51
CA THR A 63 11.66 17.31 13.74
C THR A 63 12.03 17.21 15.22
N TYR A 64 13.10 16.48 15.53
CA TYR A 64 13.71 16.48 16.86
C TYR A 64 14.75 17.60 16.93
N THR A 65 14.52 18.62 17.76
CA THR A 65 15.53 19.66 18.05
C THR A 65 16.39 19.20 19.23
N LEU A 66 17.71 19.05 19.01
CA LEU A 66 18.67 18.74 20.06
C LEU A 66 18.64 19.84 21.14
N PRO A 67 18.60 19.48 22.45
CA PRO A 67 18.69 20.46 23.51
C PRO A 67 20.11 21.02 23.55
N THR A 68 20.25 22.32 23.31
CA THR A 68 21.48 23.10 23.55
C THR A 68 21.56 23.54 24.99
#